data_AF-A0A3B8MNX3-F1
#
_entry.id   AF-A0A3B8MNX3-F1
#
_cell.length_a   1.000
_cell.length_b   1.000
_cell.length_c   1.000
_cell.angle_alpha   90.00
_cell.angle_beta   90.00
_cell.angle_gamma   90.00
#
_symmetry.space_group_name_H-M   'P 1'
#
loop_
_entity.id
_entity.type
_entity.pdbx_description
1 polymer ?
#
loop_
_entity_poly.entity_id
_entity_poly.type
_entity_poly.pdbx_seq_one_letter_code
_entity_poly.pdbx_strand_id
1 'polypeptide(L)'
;MPHSRRSFLKTAGAVSLGFSGLHRLISAGDALAAHHVTGYGPPVRDPGKLLDLPKGFSYKAFSLTGELMDDGLYVPAAHDGMATFEGPEGKTIIVRNHEVSPRHMGEKGGPLGEKQEKLKDVATDRFYDRGKGGAYCAGGTSTLVYDTKKQELERHYLSLIGTIRNCAVGPTPWNTWVTCEETTARAGEETSVGHGYNFEIP
;
A
#
# COMPACT_ATOMS: atom_id res chain seq x y z
N MET A 1 12.51 6.72 -58.83
CA MET A 1 13.72 5.86 -58.89
C MET A 1 13.32 4.49 -59.40
N PRO A 2 14.01 3.88 -60.39
CA PRO A 2 13.57 2.60 -60.92
C PRO A 2 13.87 1.49 -59.90
N HIS A 3 12.86 0.71 -59.54
CA HIS A 3 13.01 -0.41 -58.61
C HIS A 3 13.83 -1.53 -59.27
N SER A 4 15.02 -1.81 -58.74
CA SER A 4 15.83 -2.94 -59.20
C SER A 4 15.34 -4.25 -58.56
N ARG A 5 15.56 -5.40 -59.24
CA ARG A 5 15.28 -6.73 -58.67
C ARG A 5 15.91 -6.93 -57.28
N ARG A 6 17.11 -6.37 -57.07
CA ARG A 6 17.81 -6.37 -55.78
C ARG A 6 17.07 -5.55 -54.72
N SER A 7 16.49 -4.41 -55.08
CA SER A 7 15.66 -3.61 -54.17
C SER A 7 14.39 -4.36 -53.78
N PHE A 8 13.72 -5.00 -54.75
CA PHE A 8 12.51 -5.78 -54.50
C PHE A 8 12.78 -6.94 -53.54
N LEU A 9 13.82 -7.74 -53.79
CA LEU A 9 14.17 -8.87 -52.92
C LEU A 9 14.54 -8.44 -51.49
N LYS A 10 15.25 -7.31 -51.33
CA LYS A 10 15.57 -6.77 -50.00
C LYS A 10 14.33 -6.30 -49.25
N THR A 11 13.45 -5.56 -49.91
CA THR A 11 12.22 -5.06 -49.28
C THR A 11 11.26 -6.20 -48.96
N ALA A 12 11.05 -7.13 -49.90
CA ALA A 12 10.21 -8.31 -49.68
C ALA A 12 10.75 -9.16 -48.52
N GLY A 13 12.07 -9.42 -48.47
CA GLY A 13 12.69 -10.17 -47.38
C GLY A 13 12.54 -9.48 -46.02
N ALA A 14 12.77 -8.16 -45.95
CA ALA A 14 12.60 -7.40 -44.70
C ALA A 14 11.15 -7.38 -44.22
N VAL A 15 10.19 -7.22 -45.15
CA VAL A 15 8.75 -7.25 -44.85
C VAL A 15 8.34 -8.65 -44.36
N SER A 16 8.75 -9.72 -45.05
CA SER A 16 8.44 -11.09 -44.64
C SER A 16 9.01 -11.42 -43.26
N LEU A 17 10.26 -11.04 -42.96
CA LEU A 17 10.85 -11.21 -41.64
C LEU A 17 10.10 -10.41 -40.56
N GLY A 18 9.69 -9.19 -40.86
CA GLY A 18 8.87 -8.36 -39.97
C GLY A 18 7.51 -9.02 -39.64
N PHE A 19 6.81 -9.53 -40.65
CA PHE A 19 5.54 -10.24 -40.45
C PHE A 19 5.71 -11.59 -39.74
N SER A 20 6.81 -12.32 -39.97
CA SER A 20 7.12 -13.53 -39.19
C SER A 20 7.38 -13.22 -37.71
N GLY A 21 8.06 -12.10 -37.41
CA GLY A 21 8.24 -11.61 -36.05
C GLY A 21 6.92 -11.22 -35.38
N LEU A 22 6.06 -10.48 -36.09
CA LEU A 22 4.72 -10.10 -35.61
C LEU A 22 3.83 -11.32 -35.35
N HIS A 23 3.84 -12.32 -36.25
CA HIS A 23 3.10 -13.56 -36.06
C HIS A 23 3.52 -14.30 -34.78
N ARG A 24 4.82 -14.37 -34.49
CA ARG A 24 5.32 -14.95 -33.24
C ARG A 24 4.87 -14.18 -32.00
N LEU A 25 4.79 -12.85 -32.05
CA LEU A 25 4.29 -12.04 -30.94
C LEU A 25 2.79 -12.25 -30.72
N ILE A 26 2.00 -12.34 -31.79
CA ILE A 26 0.56 -12.61 -31.71
C ILE A 26 0.31 -14.02 -31.15
N SER A 27 1.01 -15.04 -31.65
CA SER A 27 0.86 -16.42 -31.17
C SER A 27 1.38 -16.65 -29.75
N ALA A 28 2.29 -15.80 -29.25
CA ALA A 28 2.70 -15.84 -27.85
C ALA A 28 1.59 -15.38 -26.89
N GLY A 29 0.65 -14.54 -27.35
CA GLY A 29 -0.53 -14.14 -26.60
C GLY A 29 -1.48 -15.30 -26.29
N ASP A 30 -1.63 -16.24 -27.23
CA ASP A 30 -2.46 -17.45 -27.04
C ASP A 30 -1.87 -18.40 -25.99
N ALA A 31 -0.53 -18.49 -25.90
CA ALA A 31 0.15 -19.28 -24.89
C ALA A 31 -0.01 -18.68 -23.46
N LEU A 32 -0.12 -17.35 -23.35
CA LEU A 32 -0.44 -16.67 -22.09
C LEU A 32 -1.91 -16.91 -21.67
N ALA A 33 -2.84 -16.99 -22.62
CA ALA A 33 -4.24 -17.31 -22.36
C ALA A 33 -4.47 -18.78 -21.91
N ALA A 34 -3.52 -19.67 -22.20
CA ALA A 34 -3.57 -21.07 -21.79
C ALA A 34 -3.20 -21.30 -20.31
N HIS A 35 -2.66 -20.31 -19.61
CA HIS A 35 -2.40 -20.37 -18.16
C HIS A 35 -3.65 -20.01 -17.34
N HIS A 36 -4.75 -20.72 -17.58
CA HIS A 36 -5.90 -20.67 -16.68
C HIS A 36 -5.61 -21.55 -15.45
N VAL A 37 -5.20 -20.91 -14.35
CA VAL A 37 -5.26 -21.54 -13.03
C VAL A 37 -6.74 -21.70 -12.68
N THR A 38 -7.16 -22.90 -12.26
CA THR A 38 -8.52 -23.09 -11.73
C THR A 38 -8.68 -22.21 -10.49
N GLY A 39 -9.42 -21.10 -10.62
CA GLY A 39 -9.71 -20.20 -9.51
C GLY A 39 -10.68 -20.81 -8.50
N TYR A 40 -10.96 -20.08 -7.41
CA TYR A 40 -11.81 -20.54 -6.31
C TYR A 40 -13.34 -20.51 -6.60
N GLY A 41 -13.72 -20.31 -7.87
CA GLY A 41 -15.11 -20.07 -8.27
C GLY A 41 -15.53 -18.59 -8.16
N PRO A 42 -16.75 -18.25 -8.60
CA PRO A 42 -17.25 -16.88 -8.53
C PRO A 42 -17.42 -16.43 -7.06
N PRO A 43 -17.20 -15.13 -6.77
CA PRO A 43 -17.42 -14.61 -5.43
C PRO A 43 -18.91 -14.60 -5.10
N VAL A 44 -19.22 -14.87 -3.82
CA VAL A 44 -20.55 -14.77 -3.24
C VAL A 44 -20.69 -13.37 -2.65
N ARG A 45 -21.79 -12.71 -2.99
CA ARG A 45 -22.05 -11.34 -2.52
C ARG A 45 -22.12 -11.28 -1.00
N ASP A 46 -21.34 -10.39 -0.41
CA ASP A 46 -21.30 -10.14 1.02
C ASP A 46 -22.42 -9.16 1.45
N PRO A 47 -23.36 -9.57 2.32
CA PRO A 47 -24.36 -8.66 2.87
C PRO A 47 -23.74 -7.50 3.67
N GLY A 48 -22.56 -7.71 4.27
CA GLY A 48 -21.79 -6.70 4.99
C GLY A 48 -21.04 -5.71 4.09
N LYS A 49 -21.01 -5.97 2.77
CA LYS A 49 -20.44 -5.12 1.71
C LYS A 49 -18.96 -4.76 1.86
N LEU A 50 -18.15 -5.56 2.57
CA LEU A 50 -16.70 -5.32 2.60
C LEU A 50 -15.99 -6.09 1.50
N LEU A 51 -16.20 -7.42 1.44
CA LEU A 51 -15.53 -8.30 0.48
C LEU A 51 -16.44 -9.43 0.03
N ASP A 52 -16.78 -9.45 -1.26
CA ASP A 52 -17.42 -10.62 -1.88
C ASP A 52 -16.37 -11.74 -2.02
N LEU A 53 -16.59 -12.89 -1.37
CA LEU A 53 -15.62 -13.99 -1.30
C LEU A 53 -16.16 -15.27 -1.96
N PRO A 54 -15.30 -16.12 -2.56
CA PRO A 54 -15.73 -17.41 -3.08
C PRO A 54 -16.35 -18.30 -2.00
N LYS A 55 -17.18 -19.25 -2.43
CA LYS A 55 -17.84 -20.19 -1.50
C LYS A 55 -16.80 -20.94 -0.64
N GLY A 56 -17.02 -20.95 0.68
CA GLY A 56 -16.14 -21.61 1.65
C GLY A 56 -15.08 -20.69 2.26
N PHE A 57 -14.93 -19.47 1.77
CA PHE A 57 -14.09 -18.45 2.38
C PHE A 57 -14.91 -17.55 3.31
N SER A 58 -14.24 -16.99 4.32
CA SER A 58 -14.78 -15.99 5.23
C SER A 58 -13.67 -15.01 5.62
N TYR A 59 -14.05 -13.83 6.11
CA TYR A 59 -13.11 -12.84 6.60
C TYR A 59 -13.52 -12.35 7.99
N LYS A 60 -12.56 -11.78 8.72
CA LYS A 60 -12.80 -10.96 9.90
C LYS A 60 -12.12 -9.62 9.67
N ALA A 61 -12.90 -8.54 9.75
CA ALA A 61 -12.37 -7.20 9.69
C ALA A 61 -11.97 -6.74 11.10
N PHE A 62 -10.86 -6.01 11.20
CA PHE A 62 -10.34 -5.46 12.45
C PHE A 62 -9.51 -4.21 12.14
N SER A 63 -9.34 -3.32 13.12
CA SER A 63 -8.63 -2.06 12.96
C SER A 63 -9.15 -1.27 11.76
N LEU A 64 -10.46 -1.04 11.71
CA LEU A 64 -11.09 -0.23 10.67
C LEU A 64 -10.68 1.24 10.83
N THR A 65 -10.57 1.94 9.70
CA THR A 65 -10.29 3.38 9.68
C THR A 65 -11.23 4.13 10.62
N GLY A 66 -10.68 5.01 11.46
CA GLY A 66 -11.44 5.80 12.42
C GLY A 66 -11.84 5.07 13.71
N GLU A 67 -11.52 3.78 13.87
CA GLU A 67 -11.62 3.12 15.18
C GLU A 67 -10.60 3.71 16.16
N LEU A 68 -10.94 3.73 17.44
CA LEU A 68 -10.02 4.14 18.49
C LEU A 68 -9.02 3.01 18.78
N MET A 69 -7.74 3.34 18.74
CA MET A 69 -6.63 2.46 19.07
C MET A 69 -6.30 2.47 20.56
N ASP A 70 -5.48 1.51 21.00
CA ASP A 70 -5.09 1.36 22.42
C ASP A 70 -4.21 2.50 22.93
N ASP A 71 -3.57 3.26 22.04
CA ASP A 71 -2.83 4.49 22.35
C ASP A 71 -3.73 5.74 22.43
N GLY A 72 -5.05 5.58 22.24
CA GLY A 72 -6.03 6.65 22.31
C GLY A 72 -6.13 7.51 21.04
N LEU A 73 -5.41 7.13 19.98
CA LEU A 73 -5.48 7.74 18.65
C LEU A 73 -6.45 6.98 17.74
N TYR A 74 -6.77 7.54 16.58
CA TYR A 74 -7.62 6.86 15.61
C TYR A 74 -6.80 6.06 14.60
N VAL A 75 -7.35 4.96 14.11
CA VAL A 75 -6.77 4.23 12.97
C VAL A 75 -6.71 5.16 11.76
N PRO A 76 -5.51 5.50 11.23
CA PRO A 76 -5.42 6.35 10.05
C PRO A 76 -5.93 5.64 8.81
N ALA A 77 -6.38 6.40 7.82
CA ALA A 77 -6.88 5.83 6.58
C ALA A 77 -5.79 5.30 5.65
N ALA A 78 -6.23 4.98 4.42
CA ALA A 78 -5.37 4.64 3.30
C ALA A 78 -4.35 3.55 3.69
N HIS A 79 -4.86 2.47 4.28
CA HIS A 79 -4.06 1.29 4.58
C HIS A 79 -3.38 0.81 3.30
N ASP A 80 -2.07 0.64 3.36
CA ASP A 80 -1.26 0.22 2.23
C ASP A 80 -0.32 -0.92 2.65
N GLY A 81 0.87 -1.01 2.07
CA GLY A 81 1.84 -2.08 2.29
C GLY A 81 2.03 -2.42 3.76
N MET A 82 2.07 -3.73 4.03
CA MET A 82 2.19 -4.28 5.37
C MET A 82 2.97 -5.59 5.36
N ALA A 83 3.56 -5.92 6.50
CA ALA A 83 4.21 -7.21 6.74
C ALA A 83 3.84 -7.76 8.11
N THR A 84 3.97 -9.08 8.24
CA THR A 84 3.78 -9.78 9.50
C THR A 84 5.12 -10.26 10.06
N PHE A 85 5.27 -10.14 11.37
CA PHE A 85 6.43 -10.56 12.13
C PHE A 85 5.99 -11.50 13.25
N GLU A 86 6.90 -12.38 13.67
CA GLU A 86 6.63 -13.25 14.82
C GLU A 86 6.54 -12.40 16.10
N GLY A 87 5.44 -12.56 16.83
CA GLY A 87 5.23 -11.95 18.14
C GLY A 87 5.41 -12.97 19.28
N PRO A 88 5.53 -12.50 20.52
CA PRO A 88 5.62 -13.37 21.69
C PRO A 88 4.37 -14.25 21.80
N GLU A 89 4.47 -15.40 22.48
CA GLU A 89 3.33 -16.29 22.79
C GLU A 89 2.53 -16.77 21.55
N GLY A 90 3.17 -16.81 20.38
CA GLY A 90 2.54 -17.21 19.12
C GLY A 90 1.59 -16.15 18.54
N LYS A 91 1.72 -14.90 18.97
CA LYS A 91 1.03 -13.76 18.35
C LYS A 91 1.69 -13.40 17.03
N THR A 92 0.95 -12.68 16.20
CA THR A 92 1.46 -12.08 14.97
C THR A 92 1.49 -10.58 15.13
N ILE A 93 2.66 -9.97 14.91
CA ILE A 93 2.79 -8.53 14.82
C ILE A 93 2.58 -8.13 13.36
N ILE A 94 1.78 -7.11 13.10
CA ILE A 94 1.56 -6.55 11.76
C ILE A 94 2.00 -5.10 11.78
N VAL A 95 2.92 -4.70 10.89
CA VAL A 95 3.23 -3.29 10.65
C VAL A 95 2.56 -2.87 9.35
N ARG A 96 1.74 -1.83 9.40
CA ARG A 96 0.89 -1.37 8.30
C ARG A 96 1.14 0.09 7.97
N ASN A 97 1.36 0.38 6.70
CA ASN A 97 1.51 1.74 6.18
C ASN A 97 0.17 2.48 6.06
N HIS A 98 0.28 3.81 6.08
CA HIS A 98 -0.81 4.74 5.86
C HIS A 98 -0.44 5.76 4.77
N GLU A 99 -0.99 5.60 3.57
CA GLU A 99 -0.67 6.42 2.38
C GLU A 99 -1.40 7.77 2.39
N VAL A 100 -1.40 8.46 3.53
CA VAL A 100 -2.16 9.70 3.73
C VAL A 100 -1.32 10.90 3.30
N SER A 101 -1.90 11.76 2.47
CA SER A 101 -1.30 13.04 2.07
C SER A 101 -1.72 14.17 3.02
N PRO A 102 -0.91 15.25 3.14
CA PRO A 102 -1.36 16.47 3.80
C PRO A 102 -2.67 16.97 3.20
N ARG A 103 -3.53 17.55 4.04
CA ARG A 103 -4.87 18.10 3.71
C ARG A 103 -5.92 17.11 3.17
N HIS A 104 -5.56 15.88 2.80
CA HIS A 104 -6.50 14.84 2.32
C HIS A 104 -7.14 14.03 3.47
N MET A 105 -7.26 14.65 4.64
CA MET A 105 -7.75 14.04 5.88
C MET A 105 -9.29 14.02 5.95
N GLY A 106 -9.95 14.96 5.28
CA GLY A 106 -11.34 15.36 5.53
C GLY A 106 -12.42 14.30 5.29
N GLU A 107 -12.14 13.25 4.51
CA GLU A 107 -13.08 12.12 4.32
C GLU A 107 -12.49 10.77 4.73
N LYS A 108 -11.16 10.68 4.78
CA LYS A 108 -10.46 9.43 5.01
C LYS A 108 -10.12 9.23 6.50
N GLY A 109 -9.83 10.31 7.24
CA GLY A 109 -9.43 10.25 8.65
C GLY A 109 -7.92 10.02 8.83
N GLY A 110 -7.36 10.57 9.91
CA GLY A 110 -5.99 10.29 10.32
C GLY A 110 -5.89 10.17 11.83
N PRO A 111 -4.69 9.97 12.40
CA PRO A 111 -4.56 9.53 13.79
C PRO A 111 -5.09 10.52 14.80
N LEU A 112 -5.21 11.79 14.43
CA LEU A 112 -5.61 12.85 15.35
C LEU A 112 -7.11 13.18 15.35
N GLY A 113 -7.90 12.51 14.50
CA GLY A 113 -9.30 12.86 14.27
C GLY A 113 -9.47 13.99 13.26
N GLU A 114 -10.70 14.21 12.81
CA GLU A 114 -11.04 15.16 11.73
C GLU A 114 -10.64 16.59 12.07
N LYS A 115 -10.75 16.97 13.35
CA LYS A 115 -10.44 18.32 13.84
C LYS A 115 -9.12 18.36 14.59
N GLN A 116 -8.32 17.31 14.50
CA GLN A 116 -7.06 17.15 15.23
C GLN A 116 -7.27 17.21 16.76
N GLU A 117 -8.42 16.77 17.25
CA GLU A 117 -8.79 16.81 18.67
C GLU A 117 -7.84 16.01 19.58
N LYS A 118 -7.14 15.01 19.01
CA LYS A 118 -6.12 14.21 19.71
C LYS A 118 -4.71 14.78 19.60
N LEU A 119 -4.50 15.94 18.96
CA LEU A 119 -3.17 16.54 18.80
C LEU A 119 -2.49 16.78 20.14
N LYS A 120 -3.25 17.15 21.16
CA LYS A 120 -2.78 17.37 22.54
C LYS A 120 -2.31 16.08 23.24
N ASP A 121 -2.73 14.92 22.73
CA ASP A 121 -2.44 13.61 23.32
C ASP A 121 -1.13 13.01 22.74
N VAL A 122 -0.52 13.66 21.73
CA VAL A 122 0.72 13.21 21.09
C VAL A 122 1.86 14.17 21.39
N ALA A 123 2.96 13.65 21.92
CA ALA A 123 4.17 14.44 22.16
C ALA A 123 4.74 14.96 20.83
N THR A 124 5.13 16.24 20.82
CA THR A 124 5.51 16.95 19.59
C THR A 124 6.78 16.42 18.94
N ASP A 125 7.65 15.78 19.72
CA ASP A 125 8.91 15.15 19.29
C ASP A 125 8.72 13.79 18.62
N ARG A 126 7.52 13.19 18.69
CA ARG A 126 7.20 11.96 17.94
C ARG A 126 7.01 12.19 16.43
N PHE A 127 6.79 13.44 16.04
CA PHE A 127 6.54 13.82 14.67
C PHE A 127 7.82 13.94 13.87
N TYR A 128 7.88 13.26 12.72
CA TYR A 128 8.86 13.61 11.70
C TYR A 128 8.61 15.04 11.16
N ASP A 129 7.39 15.30 10.68
CA ASP A 129 6.89 16.63 10.32
C ASP A 129 5.46 16.79 10.88
N ARG A 130 5.16 17.92 11.51
CA ARG A 130 3.78 18.22 11.94
C ARG A 130 2.92 18.75 10.80
N GLY A 131 3.53 19.13 9.68
CA GLY A 131 2.94 20.00 8.67
C GLY A 131 2.86 21.44 9.14
N LYS A 132 2.47 22.34 8.23
CA LYS A 132 2.21 23.75 8.51
C LYS A 132 1.13 24.31 7.59
N GLY A 133 0.76 25.58 7.77
CA GLY A 133 -0.25 26.22 6.91
C GLY A 133 -1.62 25.54 6.98
N GLY A 134 -1.98 25.01 8.17
CA GLY A 134 -3.21 24.25 8.41
C GLY A 134 -3.20 22.81 7.90
N ALA A 135 -2.13 22.39 7.20
CA ALA A 135 -1.94 20.99 6.84
C ALA A 135 -1.33 20.20 8.01
N TYR A 136 -1.48 18.88 7.93
CA TYR A 136 -0.96 17.95 8.92
C TYR A 136 -0.47 16.68 8.24
N CYS A 137 0.72 16.22 8.59
CA CYS A 137 1.34 15.02 8.02
C CYS A 137 0.87 13.78 8.80
N ALA A 138 -0.11 13.08 8.24
CA ALA A 138 -0.84 11.99 8.89
C ALA A 138 -0.52 10.60 8.35
N GLY A 139 0.47 10.49 7.47
CA GLY A 139 1.01 9.20 7.09
C GLY A 139 1.74 8.55 8.26
N GLY A 140 2.42 7.46 7.95
CA GLY A 140 3.23 6.70 8.90
C GLY A 140 2.80 5.26 8.93
N THR A 141 2.92 4.67 10.11
CA THR A 141 2.63 3.24 10.33
C THR A 141 1.86 3.02 11.61
N SER A 142 1.00 2.01 11.59
CA SER A 142 0.46 1.39 12.80
C SER A 142 1.07 0.01 13.01
N THR A 143 1.27 -0.36 14.26
CA THR A 143 1.64 -1.72 14.68
C THR A 143 0.45 -2.38 15.35
N LEU A 144 0.11 -3.58 14.92
CA LEU A 144 -1.00 -4.39 15.40
C LEU A 144 -0.45 -5.69 15.98
N VAL A 145 -1.05 -6.18 17.06
CA VAL A 145 -0.76 -7.47 17.69
C VAL A 145 -2.02 -8.32 17.59
N TYR A 146 -1.94 -9.40 16.82
CA TYR A 146 -3.06 -10.25 16.49
C TYR A 146 -2.85 -11.66 17.04
N ASP A 147 -3.86 -12.19 17.74
CA ASP A 147 -3.92 -13.58 18.18
C ASP A 147 -4.55 -14.43 17.07
N THR A 148 -3.73 -15.22 16.38
CA THR A 148 -4.19 -16.09 15.29
C THR A 148 -5.00 -17.30 15.77
N LYS A 149 -4.84 -17.72 17.04
CA LYS A 149 -5.60 -18.85 17.62
C LYS A 149 -7.01 -18.42 17.99
N LYS A 150 -7.16 -17.25 18.61
CA LYS A 150 -8.48 -16.65 18.93
C LYS A 150 -9.10 -15.90 17.75
N GLN A 151 -8.29 -15.59 16.74
CA GLN A 151 -8.65 -14.72 15.62
C GLN A 151 -9.05 -13.32 16.10
N GLU A 152 -8.30 -12.73 17.02
CA GLU A 152 -8.65 -11.45 17.67
C GLU A 152 -7.49 -10.45 17.62
N LEU A 153 -7.83 -9.18 17.41
CA LEU A 153 -6.89 -8.08 17.57
C LEU A 153 -6.74 -7.81 19.07
N GLU A 154 -5.54 -8.00 19.60
CA GLU A 154 -5.27 -7.76 21.03
C GLU A 154 -4.78 -6.35 21.29
N ARG A 155 -4.07 -5.76 20.31
CA ARG A 155 -3.59 -4.40 20.43
C ARG A 155 -3.34 -3.78 19.05
N HIS A 156 -3.56 -2.49 18.92
CA HIS A 156 -3.03 -1.67 17.83
C HIS A 156 -2.69 -0.27 18.30
N TYR A 157 -1.64 0.31 17.72
CA TYR A 157 -1.14 1.64 18.07
C TYR A 157 -0.30 2.21 16.95
N LEU A 158 -0.04 3.51 16.99
CA LEU A 158 0.77 4.20 16.00
C LEU A 158 2.27 4.02 16.27
N SER A 159 2.99 3.46 15.30
CA SER A 159 4.44 3.24 15.35
C SER A 159 5.26 4.33 14.66
N LEU A 160 4.69 5.05 13.70
CA LEU A 160 5.29 6.23 13.07
C LEU A 160 4.23 7.28 12.76
N ILE A 161 4.59 8.56 12.94
CA ILE A 161 3.72 9.70 12.64
C ILE A 161 4.53 10.87 12.07
N GLY A 162 3.86 11.71 11.27
CA GLY A 162 4.46 12.91 10.70
C GLY A 162 5.15 12.69 9.36
N THR A 163 5.06 11.49 8.78
CA THR A 163 5.40 11.22 7.39
C THR A 163 4.17 11.37 6.50
N ILE A 164 4.34 11.27 5.19
CA ILE A 164 3.26 11.37 4.21
C ILE A 164 3.38 10.30 3.15
N ARG A 165 2.24 9.84 2.64
CA ARG A 165 2.17 8.90 1.52
C ARG A 165 3.02 7.63 1.70
N ASN A 166 3.01 7.07 2.90
CA ASN A 166 3.65 5.78 3.14
C ASN A 166 2.93 4.71 2.33
N CYS A 167 3.52 4.25 1.23
CA CYS A 167 2.87 3.34 0.30
C CYS A 167 3.26 1.89 0.63
N ALA A 168 4.37 1.41 0.09
CA ALA A 168 4.85 0.05 0.31
C ALA A 168 6.27 0.03 0.90
N VAL A 169 6.65 -1.13 1.43
CA VAL A 169 8.04 -1.62 1.47
C VAL A 169 8.09 -3.14 1.77
N GLY A 170 9.24 -3.67 2.21
CA GLY A 170 9.42 -5.02 2.71
C GLY A 170 10.07 -5.11 4.10
N PRO A 171 9.96 -6.29 4.74
CA PRO A 171 10.68 -6.60 5.97
C PRO A 171 12.19 -6.70 5.72
N THR A 172 12.99 -6.31 6.71
CA THR A 172 14.44 -6.46 6.68
C THR A 172 14.87 -7.86 7.17
N PRO A 173 16.08 -8.32 6.81
CA PRO A 173 16.62 -9.58 7.33
C PRO A 173 16.85 -9.61 8.86
N TRP A 174 16.87 -8.44 9.51
CA TRP A 174 17.02 -8.31 10.96
C TRP A 174 15.70 -7.96 11.66
N ASN A 175 14.57 -8.31 11.04
CA ASN A 175 13.24 -8.33 11.63
C ASN A 175 12.67 -6.93 11.96
N THR A 176 12.87 -5.97 11.05
CA THR A 176 12.25 -4.63 11.09
C THR A 176 11.46 -4.37 9.80
N TRP A 177 10.68 -3.29 9.74
CA TRP A 177 9.94 -2.84 8.55
C TRP A 177 10.47 -1.51 8.04
N VAL A 178 10.64 -1.30 6.73
CA VAL A 178 11.20 -0.05 6.18
C VAL A 178 10.16 0.81 5.44
N THR A 179 9.22 1.48 6.08
CA THR A 179 8.18 2.23 5.33
C THR A 179 8.76 3.31 4.38
N CYS A 180 8.21 3.44 3.17
CA CYS A 180 8.67 4.40 2.14
C CYS A 180 7.58 5.44 1.82
N GLU A 181 7.95 6.71 1.82
CA GLU A 181 7.07 7.79 1.34
C GLU A 181 7.07 7.85 -0.20
N GLU A 182 5.92 7.65 -0.84
CA GLU A 182 5.75 7.79 -2.30
C GLU A 182 5.56 9.27 -2.68
N THR A 183 6.62 10.05 -2.48
CA THR A 183 6.60 11.49 -2.77
C THR A 183 8.00 12.02 -2.99
N THR A 184 8.10 13.20 -3.60
CA THR A 184 9.34 13.98 -3.68
C THR A 184 9.15 15.39 -3.13
N ALA A 185 8.15 15.57 -2.24
CA ALA A 185 7.78 16.86 -1.71
C ALA A 185 8.96 17.51 -0.95
N ARG A 186 9.16 18.80 -1.19
CA ARG A 186 10.12 19.62 -0.44
C ARG A 186 9.38 20.44 0.61
N ALA A 187 10.11 21.01 1.57
CA ALA A 187 9.55 21.96 2.51
C ALA A 187 8.84 23.08 1.73
N GLY A 188 7.55 23.30 2.03
CA GLY A 188 6.67 24.04 1.12
C GLY A 188 5.57 24.77 1.86
N GLU A 189 4.35 24.78 1.35
CA GLU A 189 3.20 25.38 2.05
C GLU A 189 2.61 24.46 3.12
N GLU A 190 2.65 23.14 2.87
CA GLU A 190 1.99 22.12 3.69
C GLU A 190 2.95 21.38 4.62
N THR A 191 4.23 21.30 4.24
CA THR A 191 5.28 20.57 4.94
C THR A 191 6.34 21.53 5.46
N SER A 192 6.85 21.25 6.65
CA SER A 192 7.94 22.00 7.31
C SER A 192 9.31 21.52 6.83
N VAL A 193 9.45 20.24 6.49
CA VAL A 193 10.69 19.62 6.01
C VAL A 193 10.48 18.93 4.65
N GLY A 194 11.56 18.38 4.09
CA GLY A 194 11.46 17.53 2.90
C GLY A 194 10.87 16.15 3.22
N HIS A 195 10.27 15.53 2.22
CA HIS A 195 9.73 14.17 2.27
C HIS A 195 10.23 13.36 1.06
N GLY A 196 9.88 12.07 1.04
CA GLY A 196 10.37 11.09 0.07
C GLY A 196 11.47 10.20 0.64
N TYR A 197 11.44 9.97 1.96
CA TYR A 197 12.43 9.16 2.66
C TYR A 197 11.88 7.80 3.07
N ASN A 198 12.81 6.92 3.43
CA ASN A 198 12.50 5.61 4.00
C ASN A 198 12.75 5.66 5.50
N PHE A 199 11.86 5.04 6.27
CA PHE A 199 11.92 5.01 7.73
C PHE A 199 11.93 3.57 8.20
N GLU A 200 12.87 3.24 9.07
CA GLU A 200 12.91 1.92 9.69
C GLU A 200 12.06 1.89 10.95
N ILE A 201 11.17 0.90 11.03
CA ILE A 201 10.24 0.64 12.12
C ILE A 201 10.72 -0.63 12.83
N PRO A 202 11.24 -0.51 14.06
CA PRO A 202 11.72 -1.65 14.84
C PRO A 202 10.59 -2.50 15.43
#